data_AF-A0A932SAQ9-F1
#
_entry.id   AF-A0A932SAQ9-F1
#
_cell.length_a   1.000
_cell.length_b   1.000
_cell.length_c   1.000
_cell.angle_alpha   90.00
_cell.angle_beta   90.00
_cell.angle_gamma   90.00
#
_symmetry.space_group_name_H-M   'P 1'
#
loop_
_entity.id
_entity.type
_entity.pdbx_description
1 polymer ?
#
loop_
_entity_poly.entity_id
_entity_poly.type
_entity_poly.pdbx_seq_one_letter_code
_entity_poly.pdbx_strand_id
1 'polypeptide(L)'
;MAYSWPHTTLAGRLPVVTVDNHLAHSDDNGTTWVFDRTLWTSQAENDPTTGEAGYSNNETVSLAPRQTPSGVAWYYVRMRYFTRVGGFKFNTFHLRVGQAASPLQLADAREGVLGGALTPKEWNVDTDLSKLAPDVAACTWSDPGLLFQNDNLYLAVQCYVVNQSGEHPDREFVALFATKPDGPAPAWKWRYVGKLTMREDAVALGGESFTQTDLAYSRDGALMVIVSPSMPGMSLEAHTGCLAIEVTSLEPPVLARDASGRPKVRASVTASDLGTEGPGACGYDPASVTGIVIMRRVVGQGQLVGTLTATGLRP
;
A
#
# COMPACT_ATOMS: atom_id res chain seq x y z
N MET A 1 -7.05 -7.02 -10.27
CA MET A 1 -7.01 -6.03 -9.17
C MET A 1 -7.09 -6.76 -7.85
N ALA A 2 -6.15 -6.49 -6.94
CA ALA A 2 -6.29 -6.84 -5.53
C ALA A 2 -6.69 -5.59 -4.74
N TYR A 3 -7.54 -5.73 -3.75
CA TYR A 3 -8.05 -4.58 -2.99
C TYR A 3 -8.44 -4.96 -1.55
N SER A 4 -8.33 -3.99 -0.64
CA SER A 4 -8.77 -4.12 0.74
C SER A 4 -10.29 -4.05 0.86
N TRP A 5 -10.86 -4.91 1.69
CA TRP A 5 -12.29 -4.99 1.98
C TRP A 5 -12.51 -4.91 3.49
N PRO A 6 -12.74 -3.69 4.04
CA PRO A 6 -13.02 -3.53 5.45
C PRO A 6 -14.44 -4.01 5.78
N HIS A 7 -14.60 -4.69 6.91
CA HIS A 7 -15.89 -5.14 7.43
C HIS A 7 -15.86 -5.21 8.96
N THR A 8 -17.03 -5.32 9.57
CA THR A 8 -17.14 -5.42 11.03
C THR A 8 -17.36 -6.87 11.44
N THR A 9 -16.54 -7.35 12.38
CA THR A 9 -16.71 -8.62 13.05
C THR A 9 -16.96 -8.42 14.56
N LEU A 10 -17.21 -9.50 15.30
CA LEU A 10 -17.41 -9.45 16.75
C LEU A 10 -16.26 -10.14 17.50
N ALA A 11 -15.55 -9.40 18.35
CA ALA A 11 -14.71 -9.98 19.40
C ALA A 11 -15.57 -10.17 20.66
N GLY A 12 -16.12 -11.37 20.83
CA GLY A 12 -17.13 -11.64 21.85
C GLY A 12 -18.45 -10.92 21.53
N ARG A 13 -18.76 -9.84 22.24
CA ARG A 13 -19.97 -9.01 22.00
C ARG A 13 -19.65 -7.62 21.45
N LEU A 14 -18.37 -7.28 21.30
CA LEU A 14 -17.95 -5.95 20.90
C LEU A 14 -17.52 -5.94 19.44
N PRO A 15 -17.93 -4.92 18.66
CA PRO A 15 -17.54 -4.81 17.26
C PRO A 15 -16.04 -4.52 17.15
N VAL A 16 -15.41 -5.15 16.17
CA VAL A 16 -14.01 -4.93 15.78
C VAL A 16 -13.95 -4.78 14.27
N VAL A 17 -13.17 -3.82 13.79
CA VAL A 17 -12.94 -3.64 12.36
C VAL A 17 -11.90 -4.65 11.89
N THR A 18 -12.28 -5.42 10.88
CA THR A 18 -11.44 -6.38 10.18
C THR A 18 -11.28 -6.00 8.72
N VAL A 19 -10.16 -6.39 8.11
CA VAL A 19 -9.86 -6.06 6.71
C VAL A 19 -9.34 -7.30 6.01
N ASP A 20 -10.07 -7.70 4.98
CA ASP A 20 -9.68 -8.76 4.07
C ASP A 20 -9.04 -8.17 2.81
N ASN A 21 -8.34 -9.00 2.05
CA ASN A 21 -7.92 -8.65 0.69
C ASN A 21 -8.62 -9.55 -0.32
N HIS A 22 -9.26 -8.92 -1.29
CA HIS A 22 -10.03 -9.56 -2.36
C HIS A 22 -9.26 -9.52 -3.68
N LEU A 23 -9.62 -10.42 -4.59
CA LEU A 23 -9.16 -10.45 -5.97
C LEU A 23 -10.36 -10.35 -6.91
N ALA A 24 -10.21 -9.51 -7.93
CA ALA A 24 -11.09 -9.45 -9.07
C ALA A 24 -10.27 -9.33 -10.37
N HIS A 25 -10.81 -9.84 -11.47
CA HIS A 25 -10.23 -9.68 -12.80
C HIS A 25 -11.17 -8.92 -13.73
N SER A 26 -10.62 -8.51 -14.87
CA SER A 26 -11.36 -7.88 -15.95
C SER A 26 -10.82 -8.41 -17.28
N ASP A 27 -11.72 -8.84 -18.15
CA ASP A 27 -11.41 -9.32 -19.51
C ASP A 27 -11.72 -8.26 -20.59
N ASP A 28 -12.21 -7.09 -20.19
CA ASP A 28 -12.65 -5.99 -21.07
C ASP A 28 -11.91 -4.68 -20.75
N ASN A 29 -10.60 -4.82 -20.48
CA ASN A 29 -9.69 -3.72 -20.18
C ASN A 29 -10.13 -2.85 -19.00
N GLY A 30 -10.69 -3.45 -17.95
CA GLY A 30 -11.08 -2.77 -16.71
C GLY A 30 -12.49 -2.17 -16.73
N THR A 31 -13.27 -2.35 -17.81
CA THR A 31 -14.63 -1.79 -17.93
C THR A 31 -15.58 -2.47 -16.95
N THR A 32 -15.50 -3.79 -16.84
CA THR A 32 -16.22 -4.60 -15.84
C THR A 32 -15.25 -5.45 -15.05
N TRP A 33 -15.64 -5.78 -13.81
CA TRP A 33 -14.83 -6.57 -12.89
C TRP A 33 -15.62 -7.75 -12.37
N VAL A 34 -15.01 -8.92 -12.43
CA VAL A 34 -15.55 -10.16 -11.87
C VAL A 34 -14.77 -10.49 -10.61
N PHE A 35 -15.48 -10.60 -9.48
CA PHE A 35 -14.88 -11.07 -8.24
C PHE A 35 -14.47 -12.54 -8.39
N ASP A 36 -13.22 -12.84 -8.09
CA ASP A 36 -12.69 -14.19 -8.13
C ASP A 36 -12.84 -14.87 -6.77
N ARG A 37 -12.17 -14.30 -5.75
CA ARG A 37 -12.14 -14.82 -4.39
C ARG A 37 -11.56 -13.82 -3.41
N THR A 38 -11.78 -14.08 -2.13
CA THR A 38 -10.95 -13.54 -1.06
C THR A 38 -9.59 -14.24 -1.09
N LEU A 39 -8.51 -13.47 -1.17
CA LEU A 39 -7.14 -13.99 -1.11
C LEU A 39 -6.73 -14.23 0.34
N TRP A 40 -6.91 -13.23 1.19
CA TRP A 40 -6.51 -13.29 2.59
C TRP A 40 -7.60 -12.72 3.49
N THR A 41 -8.07 -13.56 4.41
CA THR A 41 -9.13 -13.23 5.37
C THR A 41 -8.50 -12.88 6.72
N SER A 42 -9.06 -11.88 7.40
CA SER A 42 -8.72 -11.58 8.78
C SER A 42 -8.89 -12.79 9.68
N GLN A 43 -7.91 -13.07 10.52
CA GLN A 43 -7.91 -14.24 11.40
C GLN A 43 -8.03 -13.82 12.85
N ALA A 44 -8.91 -14.46 13.61
CA ALA A 44 -8.89 -14.35 15.06
C ALA A 44 -7.59 -14.95 15.58
N GLU A 45 -6.83 -14.17 16.34
CA GLU A 45 -5.58 -14.63 16.95
C GLU A 45 -5.32 -13.85 18.25
N ASN A 46 -4.33 -14.32 19.01
CA ASN A 46 -3.81 -13.57 20.14
C ASN A 46 -2.56 -12.82 19.70
N ASP A 47 -2.39 -11.58 20.16
CA ASP A 47 -1.13 -10.86 20.03
C ASP A 47 0.00 -11.72 20.63
N PRO A 48 1.00 -12.13 19.85
CA PRO A 48 2.04 -13.04 20.32
C PRO A 48 2.96 -12.41 21.38
N THR A 49 2.91 -11.09 21.55
CA THR A 49 3.70 -10.33 22.53
C THR A 49 2.97 -10.19 23.87
N THR A 50 1.65 -10.00 23.85
CA THR A 50 0.85 -9.70 25.06
C THR A 50 -0.17 -10.76 25.43
N GLY A 51 -0.49 -11.69 24.52
CA GLY A 51 -1.57 -12.68 24.67
C GLY A 51 -2.98 -12.09 24.54
N GLU A 52 -3.11 -10.80 24.19
CA GLU A 52 -4.40 -10.12 24.03
C GLU A 52 -5.16 -10.68 22.83
N ALA A 53 -6.45 -10.99 22.99
CA ALA A 53 -7.28 -11.52 21.90
C ALA A 53 -7.70 -10.42 20.92
N GLY A 54 -7.71 -10.73 19.64
CA GLY A 54 -8.10 -9.80 18.58
C GLY A 54 -8.07 -10.46 17.21
N TYR A 55 -7.78 -9.66 16.19
CA TYR A 55 -7.73 -10.08 14.80
C TYR A 55 -6.48 -9.59 14.11
N SER A 56 -5.85 -10.47 13.34
CA SER A 56 -4.87 -10.09 12.33
C SER A 56 -5.58 -9.67 11.06
N ASN A 57 -5.38 -8.43 10.64
CA ASN A 57 -5.94 -7.82 9.45
C ASN A 57 -4.95 -7.79 8.29
N ASN A 58 -5.49 -7.71 7.08
CA ASN A 58 -4.74 -7.64 5.85
C ASN A 58 -5.21 -6.41 5.07
N GLU A 59 -4.33 -5.44 4.89
CA GLU A 59 -4.67 -4.16 4.26
C GLU A 59 -3.55 -3.72 3.33
N THR A 60 -3.83 -2.71 2.51
CA THR A 60 -3.06 -2.20 1.38
C THR A 60 -2.22 -3.27 0.67
N VAL A 61 -2.74 -3.75 -0.44
CA VAL A 61 -2.14 -4.80 -1.27
C VAL A 61 -1.69 -4.21 -2.61
N SER A 62 -0.50 -4.59 -3.05
CA SER A 62 0.00 -4.28 -4.40
C SER A 62 0.52 -5.54 -5.07
N LEU A 63 0.31 -5.63 -6.38
CA LEU A 63 0.70 -6.75 -7.22
C LEU A 63 1.65 -6.27 -8.31
N ALA A 64 2.70 -7.04 -8.62
CA ALA A 64 3.58 -6.77 -9.75
C ALA A 64 3.72 -8.02 -10.62
N PRO A 65 3.32 -7.97 -11.91
CA PRO A 65 3.58 -9.04 -12.86
C PRO A 65 5.01 -8.95 -13.40
N ARG A 66 5.61 -10.11 -13.72
CA ARG A 66 6.86 -10.24 -14.46
C ARG A 66 6.69 -11.26 -15.58
N GLN A 67 7.03 -10.86 -16.79
CA GLN A 67 7.15 -11.81 -17.90
C GLN A 67 8.39 -12.70 -17.71
N THR A 68 8.20 -14.01 -17.87
CA THR A 68 9.23 -15.05 -17.78
C THR A 68 9.16 -15.95 -19.02
N PRO A 69 10.21 -16.73 -19.33
CA PRO A 69 10.16 -17.68 -20.45
C PRO A 69 9.01 -18.70 -20.35
N SER A 70 8.51 -18.98 -19.14
CA SER A 70 7.43 -19.95 -18.88
C SER A 70 6.04 -19.32 -18.70
N GLY A 71 5.89 -18.00 -18.88
CA GLY A 71 4.64 -17.27 -18.65
C GLY A 71 4.81 -16.09 -17.70
N VAL A 72 3.78 -15.74 -16.93
CA VAL A 72 3.83 -14.60 -15.99
C VAL A 72 4.07 -15.09 -14.57
N ALA A 73 5.09 -14.55 -13.91
CA ALA A 73 5.22 -14.65 -12.46
C ALA A 73 4.54 -13.44 -11.81
N TRP A 74 3.84 -13.66 -10.71
CA TRP A 74 3.12 -12.63 -9.97
C TRP A 74 3.74 -12.46 -8.60
N TYR A 75 4.15 -11.24 -8.29
CA TYR A 75 4.63 -10.83 -6.98
C TYR A 75 3.53 -10.08 -6.24
N TYR A 76 3.52 -10.17 -4.92
CA TYR A 76 2.64 -9.36 -4.09
C TYR A 76 3.35 -8.85 -2.86
N VAL A 77 2.80 -7.76 -2.33
CA VAL A 77 3.02 -7.26 -0.99
C VAL A 77 1.67 -6.90 -0.38
N ARG A 78 1.53 -7.07 0.92
CA ARG A 78 0.38 -6.59 1.68
C ARG A 78 0.81 -6.18 3.08
N MET A 79 0.16 -5.19 3.65
CA MET A 79 0.29 -4.88 5.06
C MET A 79 -0.51 -5.88 5.90
N ARG A 80 0.08 -6.30 7.02
CA ARG A 80 -0.59 -7.09 8.06
C ARG A 80 -0.38 -6.40 9.41
N TYR A 81 -1.44 -6.35 10.21
CA TYR A 81 -1.41 -5.73 11.53
C TYR A 81 -2.49 -6.34 12.43
N PHE A 82 -2.34 -6.16 13.73
CA PHE A 82 -3.28 -6.65 14.73
C PHE A 82 -4.21 -5.55 15.20
N THR A 83 -5.50 -5.90 15.28
CA THR A 83 -6.56 -5.07 15.83
C THR A 83 -7.24 -5.77 16.99
N ARG A 84 -7.58 -4.98 18.00
CA ARG A 84 -8.34 -5.39 19.18
C ARG A 84 -9.58 -4.52 19.33
N VAL A 85 -10.38 -4.83 20.34
CA VAL A 85 -11.41 -3.89 20.79
C VAL A 85 -10.73 -2.55 21.13
N GLY A 86 -11.19 -1.47 20.50
CA GLY A 86 -10.62 -0.13 20.66
C GLY A 86 -9.58 0.29 19.61
N GLY A 87 -9.24 -0.57 18.65
CA GLY A 87 -8.46 -0.18 17.47
C GLY A 87 -7.22 -1.05 17.20
N PHE A 88 -6.45 -0.62 16.20
CA PHE A 88 -5.24 -1.29 15.77
C PHE A 88 -4.04 -0.96 16.68
N LYS A 89 -2.97 -1.74 16.56
CA LYS A 89 -1.71 -1.53 17.29
C LYS A 89 -0.58 -1.25 16.30
N PHE A 90 -0.09 0.00 16.25
CA PHE A 90 0.99 0.41 15.34
C PHE A 90 2.24 -0.49 15.42
N ASN A 91 2.61 -0.94 16.62
CA ASN A 91 3.76 -1.82 16.80
C ASN A 91 3.56 -3.23 16.20
N THR A 92 2.40 -3.56 15.65
CA THR A 92 2.16 -4.86 15.00
C THR A 92 2.20 -4.77 13.47
N PHE A 93 2.42 -3.58 12.92
CA PHE A 93 2.47 -3.37 11.48
C PHE A 93 3.70 -4.06 10.90
N HIS A 94 3.48 -4.85 9.85
CA HIS A 94 4.51 -5.52 9.08
C HIS A 94 3.99 -5.82 7.67
N LEU A 95 4.87 -6.16 6.75
CA LEU A 95 4.50 -6.53 5.39
C LEU A 95 4.65 -8.05 5.18
N ARG A 96 3.77 -8.61 4.36
CA ARG A 96 3.91 -9.97 3.82
C ARG A 96 4.20 -9.87 2.33
N VAL A 97 5.22 -10.56 1.87
CA VAL A 97 5.63 -10.59 0.46
C VAL A 97 5.68 -12.01 -0.06
N GLY A 98 5.42 -12.20 -1.34
CA GLY A 98 5.52 -13.53 -1.94
C GLY A 98 5.41 -13.52 -3.46
N GLN A 99 5.46 -14.71 -4.04
CA GLN A 99 5.30 -14.90 -5.47
C GLN A 99 4.51 -16.17 -5.80
N ALA A 100 3.79 -16.14 -6.92
CA ALA A 100 3.06 -17.28 -7.47
C ALA A 100 3.06 -17.25 -9.00
N ALA A 101 2.68 -18.36 -9.64
CA ALA A 101 2.55 -18.45 -11.10
C ALA A 101 1.24 -17.81 -11.63
N SER A 102 0.30 -17.48 -10.74
CA SER A 102 -0.95 -16.81 -11.10
C SER A 102 -1.50 -16.01 -9.91
N PRO A 103 -2.36 -15.01 -10.14
CA PRO A 103 -2.97 -14.23 -9.05
C PRO A 103 -3.80 -15.09 -8.09
N LEU A 104 -4.48 -16.12 -8.60
CA LEU A 104 -5.32 -17.02 -7.80
C LEU A 104 -4.54 -17.86 -6.80
N GLN A 105 -3.24 -18.06 -7.04
CA GLN A 105 -2.35 -18.85 -6.20
C GLN A 105 -1.59 -18.00 -5.16
N LEU A 106 -1.76 -16.68 -5.17
CA LEU A 106 -1.04 -15.78 -4.24
C LEU A 106 -1.38 -16.07 -2.77
N ALA A 107 -2.64 -16.47 -2.49
CA ALA A 107 -3.09 -16.81 -1.15
C ALA A 107 -2.33 -17.99 -0.51
N ASP A 108 -1.86 -18.92 -1.35
CA ASP A 108 -1.19 -20.16 -0.94
C ASP A 108 0.34 -20.06 -1.06
N ALA A 109 0.86 -18.91 -1.50
CA ALA A 109 2.28 -18.69 -1.68
C ALA A 109 3.02 -18.70 -0.35
N ARG A 110 4.26 -19.20 -0.35
CA ARG A 110 5.16 -19.07 0.80
C ARG A 110 5.54 -17.60 0.97
N GLU A 111 5.10 -17.01 2.08
CA GLU A 111 5.34 -15.59 2.37
C GLU A 111 6.69 -15.38 3.06
N GLY A 112 7.31 -14.23 2.80
CA GLY A 112 8.32 -13.61 3.66
C GLY A 112 7.70 -12.47 4.48
N VAL A 113 8.28 -12.19 5.65
CA VAL A 113 7.80 -11.19 6.61
C VAL A 113 8.80 -10.05 6.75
N LEU A 114 8.36 -8.83 6.41
CA LEU A 114 9.17 -7.62 6.51
C LEU A 114 8.70 -6.76 7.69
N GLY A 115 9.58 -6.56 8.67
CA GLY A 115 9.31 -5.75 9.86
C GLY A 115 9.88 -4.34 9.77
N GLY A 116 9.42 -3.47 10.68
CA GLY A 116 9.96 -2.13 10.91
C GLY A 116 10.44 -1.94 12.35
N ALA A 117 10.74 -0.69 12.69
CA ALA A 117 11.39 -0.30 13.94
C ALA A 117 10.58 -0.70 15.18
N LEU A 118 9.25 -0.71 15.08
CA LEU A 118 8.35 -1.06 16.17
C LEU A 118 7.89 -2.52 16.16
N THR A 119 8.13 -3.29 15.09
CA THR A 119 7.60 -4.65 14.94
C THR A 119 8.33 -5.63 15.87
N PRO A 120 7.67 -6.25 16.87
CA PRO A 120 8.29 -7.25 17.72
C PRO A 120 8.75 -8.48 16.92
N LYS A 121 9.83 -9.11 17.38
CA LYS A 121 10.37 -10.35 16.78
C LYS A 121 9.36 -11.51 16.84
N GLU A 122 8.44 -11.47 17.80
CA GLU A 122 7.37 -12.45 18.02
C GLU A 122 6.41 -12.55 16.83
N TRP A 123 6.41 -11.54 15.94
CA TRP A 123 5.70 -11.56 14.66
C TRP A 123 6.43 -12.34 13.54
N ASN A 124 7.53 -13.03 13.87
CA ASN A 124 8.33 -13.86 12.97
C ASN A 124 8.88 -13.09 11.75
N VAL A 125 9.52 -11.96 12.02
CA VAL A 125 10.14 -11.11 10.99
C VAL A 125 11.34 -11.83 10.35
N ASP A 126 11.32 -12.02 9.04
CA ASP A 126 12.45 -12.55 8.27
C ASP A 126 13.50 -11.47 7.99
N THR A 127 13.05 -10.26 7.64
CA THR A 127 13.90 -9.09 7.39
C THR A 127 13.32 -7.85 8.05
N ASP A 128 14.11 -7.19 8.87
CA ASP A 128 13.76 -5.90 9.47
C ASP A 128 14.31 -4.77 8.58
N LEU A 129 13.42 -4.11 7.82
CA LEU A 129 13.82 -3.08 6.87
C LEU A 129 14.37 -1.83 7.57
N SER A 130 14.00 -1.59 8.83
CA SER A 130 14.49 -0.44 9.61
C SER A 130 15.98 -0.55 9.93
N LYS A 131 16.54 -1.77 9.87
CA LYS A 131 17.96 -2.04 10.11
C LYS A 131 18.83 -1.87 8.86
N LEU A 132 18.24 -1.59 7.69
CA LEU A 132 18.98 -1.54 6.42
C LEU A 132 19.73 -0.22 6.20
N ALA A 133 19.29 0.89 6.80
CA ALA A 133 19.98 2.18 6.74
C ALA A 133 19.58 3.12 7.89
N PRO A 134 20.42 4.12 8.25
CA PRO A 134 20.09 5.08 9.30
C PRO A 134 18.79 5.88 9.05
N ASP A 135 18.54 6.24 7.78
CA ASP A 135 17.35 7.00 7.38
C ASP A 135 16.04 6.33 7.75
N VAL A 136 16.03 5.00 7.83
CA VAL A 136 14.83 4.18 8.03
C VAL A 136 14.74 3.57 9.43
N ALA A 137 15.68 3.89 10.31
CA ALA A 137 15.81 3.26 11.63
C ALA A 137 14.61 3.47 12.57
N ALA A 138 13.78 4.50 12.31
CA ALA A 138 12.60 4.81 13.10
C ALA A 138 11.28 4.43 12.41
N CYS A 139 11.34 3.86 11.21
CA CYS A 139 10.17 3.66 10.37
C CYS A 139 9.36 2.42 10.76
N THR A 140 8.04 2.61 10.83
CA THR A 140 7.03 1.56 10.78
C THR A 140 6.35 1.61 9.42
N TRP A 141 6.08 0.46 8.83
CA TRP A 141 5.74 0.36 7.41
C TRP A 141 4.25 0.24 7.18
N SER A 142 3.73 1.02 6.24
CA SER A 142 2.36 0.95 5.75
C SER A 142 2.30 1.27 4.27
N ASP A 143 1.16 1.00 3.65
CA ASP A 143 0.83 1.36 2.28
C ASP A 143 1.88 1.00 1.24
N PRO A 144 2.15 -0.31 1.05
CA PRO A 144 3.16 -0.76 0.11
C PRO A 144 2.67 -0.78 -1.34
N GLY A 145 3.55 -0.36 -2.25
CA GLY A 145 3.42 -0.45 -3.71
C GLY A 145 4.58 -1.24 -4.32
N LEU A 146 4.32 -2.07 -5.33
CA LEU A 146 5.34 -2.87 -6.01
C LEU A 146 5.50 -2.49 -7.48
N LEU A 147 6.75 -2.64 -7.96
CA LEU A 147 7.06 -2.66 -9.38
C LEU A 147 8.16 -3.67 -9.67
N PHE A 148 8.03 -4.46 -10.72
CA PHE A 148 9.12 -5.28 -11.23
C PHE A 148 9.81 -4.57 -12.40
N GLN A 149 11.11 -4.27 -12.28
CA GLN A 149 11.89 -3.61 -13.33
C GLN A 149 13.36 -4.06 -13.27
N ASN A 150 13.96 -4.31 -14.44
CA ASN A 150 15.40 -4.63 -14.57
C ASN A 150 15.86 -5.75 -13.61
N ASP A 151 15.10 -6.86 -13.58
CA ASP A 151 15.31 -8.01 -12.69
C ASP A 151 15.22 -7.73 -11.18
N ASN A 152 14.79 -6.54 -10.78
CA ASN A 152 14.55 -6.19 -9.39
C ASN A 152 13.04 -6.03 -9.14
N LEU A 153 12.61 -6.50 -7.97
CA LEU A 153 11.34 -6.13 -7.37
C LEU A 153 11.58 -4.91 -6.47
N TYR A 154 10.97 -3.79 -6.83
CA TYR A 154 10.97 -2.57 -6.05
C TYR A 154 9.75 -2.51 -5.15
N LEU A 155 9.96 -2.04 -3.93
CA LEU A 155 8.94 -1.80 -2.91
C LEU A 155 9.01 -0.34 -2.50
N ALA A 156 8.01 0.44 -2.90
CA ALA A 156 7.75 1.76 -2.34
C ALA A 156 6.82 1.58 -1.14
N VAL A 157 7.13 2.18 0.00
CA VAL A 157 6.36 1.97 1.23
C VAL A 157 6.41 3.22 2.11
N GLN A 158 5.28 3.57 2.72
CA GLN A 158 5.20 4.70 3.62
C GLN A 158 5.94 4.40 4.93
N CYS A 159 6.89 5.27 5.27
CA CYS A 159 7.53 5.30 6.58
C CYS A 159 6.69 6.16 7.53
N TYR A 160 6.00 5.51 8.47
CA TYR A 160 5.42 6.17 9.63
C TYR A 160 6.44 6.24 10.77
N VAL A 161 6.51 7.39 11.45
CA VAL A 161 7.40 7.57 12.60
C VAL A 161 6.58 7.83 13.84
N VAL A 162 6.43 6.81 14.68
CA VAL A 162 5.62 6.87 15.90
C VAL A 162 6.49 6.55 17.12
N ASN A 163 6.34 7.33 18.19
CA ASN A 163 6.96 7.05 19.48
C ASN A 163 6.01 7.37 20.64
N GLN A 164 6.53 7.42 21.88
CA GLN A 164 5.73 7.69 23.08
C GLN A 164 5.02 9.06 23.07
N SER A 165 5.54 10.02 22.30
CA SER A 165 4.95 11.36 22.14
C SER A 165 3.90 11.42 21.01
N GLY A 166 3.68 10.33 20.28
CA GLY A 166 2.77 10.27 19.15
C GLY A 166 3.48 10.09 17.80
N GLU A 167 2.73 10.38 16.73
CA GLU A 167 3.21 10.42 15.35
C GLU A 167 4.07 11.66 15.07
N HIS A 168 5.06 11.53 14.20
CA HIS A 168 6.00 12.60 13.80
C HIS A 168 5.97 12.78 12.28
N PRO A 169 4.90 13.37 11.71
CA PRO A 169 4.74 13.49 10.25
C PRO A 169 5.87 14.27 9.57
N ASP A 170 6.62 15.09 10.32
CA ASP A 170 7.81 15.82 9.84
C ASP A 170 8.98 14.91 9.45
N ARG A 171 8.93 13.65 9.86
CA ARG A 171 9.98 12.65 9.62
C ARG A 171 9.53 11.54 8.68
N GLU A 172 8.33 11.64 8.15
CA GLU A 172 7.71 10.63 7.31
C GLU A 172 7.98 10.85 5.82
N PHE A 173 8.04 9.76 5.07
CA PHE A 173 8.38 9.76 3.65
C PHE A 173 8.05 8.40 3.02
N VAL A 174 7.97 8.34 1.70
CA VAL A 174 7.91 7.07 0.98
C VAL A 174 9.34 6.55 0.80
N ALA A 175 9.66 5.44 1.46
CA ALA A 175 10.94 4.75 1.32
C ALA A 175 10.91 3.81 0.11
N LEU A 176 12.03 3.69 -0.59
CA LEU A 176 12.21 2.73 -1.66
C LEU A 176 13.20 1.64 -1.26
N PHE A 177 12.77 0.38 -1.40
CA PHE A 177 13.58 -0.81 -1.24
C PHE A 177 13.62 -1.60 -2.55
N ALA A 178 14.64 -2.43 -2.71
CA ALA A 178 14.73 -3.34 -3.85
C ALA A 178 15.25 -4.70 -3.41
N THR A 179 14.84 -5.74 -4.12
CA THR A 179 15.40 -7.08 -4.01
C THR A 179 15.43 -7.78 -5.37
N LYS A 180 16.32 -8.76 -5.52
CA LYS A 180 16.22 -9.76 -6.59
C LYS A 180 15.42 -10.94 -6.01
N PRO A 181 14.21 -11.23 -6.52
CA PRO A 181 13.35 -12.24 -5.92
C PRO A 181 13.77 -13.67 -6.36
N ASP A 182 14.98 -14.06 -5.94
CA ASP A 182 15.56 -15.37 -6.22
C ASP A 182 15.18 -16.36 -5.11
N GLY A 183 14.50 -17.45 -5.46
CA GLY A 183 14.04 -18.45 -4.50
C GLY A 183 12.81 -18.03 -3.68
N PRO A 184 12.56 -18.68 -2.53
CA PRO A 184 11.39 -18.41 -1.70
C PRO A 184 11.48 -17.05 -0.99
N ALA A 185 10.34 -16.38 -0.80
CA ALA A 185 10.28 -15.00 -0.30
C ALA A 185 10.99 -14.74 1.05
N PRO A 186 10.97 -15.64 2.05
CA PRO A 186 11.77 -15.47 3.28
C PRO A 186 13.28 -15.32 3.05
N ALA A 187 13.81 -15.80 1.92
CA ALA A 187 15.23 -15.76 1.62
C ALA A 187 15.65 -14.50 0.84
N TRP A 188 14.69 -13.71 0.34
CA TRP A 188 14.98 -12.51 -0.45
C TRP A 188 15.82 -11.51 0.34
N LYS A 189 16.81 -10.92 -0.34
CA LYS A 189 17.74 -9.97 0.26
C LYS A 189 17.35 -8.56 -0.17
N TRP A 190 16.70 -7.85 0.75
CA TRP A 190 16.29 -6.48 0.55
C TRP A 190 17.45 -5.52 0.80
N ARG A 191 17.49 -4.44 0.02
CA ARG A 191 18.36 -3.29 0.26
C ARG A 191 17.53 -2.02 0.26
N TYR A 192 17.94 -1.06 1.09
CA TYR A 192 17.43 0.30 1.01
C TYR A 192 18.03 1.01 -0.21
N VAL A 193 17.18 1.69 -0.97
CA VAL A 193 17.56 2.40 -2.19
C VAL A 193 17.60 3.90 -1.94
N GLY A 194 16.65 4.42 -1.17
CA GLY A 194 16.59 5.83 -0.78
C GLY A 194 15.17 6.28 -0.49
N LYS A 195 14.99 7.59 -0.34
CA LYS A 195 13.68 8.24 -0.17
C LYS A 195 13.12 8.58 -1.54
N LEU A 196 11.95 8.07 -1.89
CA LEU A 196 11.28 8.37 -3.15
C LEU A 196 10.56 9.71 -3.10
N THR A 197 9.91 10.00 -1.98
CA THR A 197 9.25 11.27 -1.71
C THR A 197 9.76 11.84 -0.39
N MET A 198 9.47 13.11 -0.13
CA MET A 198 9.71 13.76 1.16
C MET A 198 8.47 14.53 1.62
N ARG A 199 8.41 14.95 2.89
CA ARG A 199 7.33 15.81 3.39
C ARG A 199 7.18 17.08 2.57
N GLU A 200 8.27 17.70 2.11
CA GLU A 200 8.22 18.92 1.31
C GLU A 200 7.46 18.70 -0.01
N ASP A 201 7.50 17.49 -0.55
CA ASP A 201 6.73 17.12 -1.74
C ASP A 201 5.24 17.05 -1.44
N ALA A 202 4.85 16.48 -0.29
CA ALA A 202 3.46 16.42 0.16
C ALA A 202 2.90 17.81 0.46
N VAL A 203 3.67 18.64 1.18
CA VAL A 203 3.33 20.05 1.47
C VAL A 203 3.19 20.85 0.17
N ALA A 204 4.11 20.66 -0.77
CA ALA A 204 4.04 21.29 -2.07
C ALA A 204 2.79 20.87 -2.86
N LEU A 205 2.12 19.77 -2.51
CA LEU A 205 0.91 19.26 -3.18
C LEU A 205 -0.34 19.29 -2.29
N GLY A 206 -0.30 20.01 -1.16
CA GLY A 206 -1.48 20.28 -0.33
C GLY A 206 -1.80 19.22 0.74
N GLY A 207 -0.84 18.36 1.10
CA GLY A 207 -0.91 17.48 2.28
C GLY A 207 0.23 17.75 3.27
N GLU A 208 0.36 16.93 4.30
CA GLU A 208 1.53 16.90 5.19
C GLU A 208 2.38 15.65 5.02
N SER A 209 1.76 14.54 4.62
CA SER A 209 2.44 13.32 4.20
C SER A 209 1.76 12.71 2.97
N PHE A 210 2.39 11.69 2.41
CA PHE A 210 1.82 10.85 1.36
C PHE A 210 1.48 9.49 1.95
N THR A 211 0.35 8.92 1.57
CA THR A 211 -0.07 7.57 1.95
C THR A 211 -0.56 6.81 0.73
N GLN A 212 -0.98 5.55 0.90
CA GLN A 212 -1.59 4.72 -0.17
C GLN A 212 -0.72 4.65 -1.43
N THR A 213 0.54 4.26 -1.26
CA THR A 213 1.54 4.29 -2.33
C THR A 213 1.34 3.14 -3.32
N ASP A 214 1.42 3.45 -4.61
CA ASP A 214 1.52 2.46 -5.69
C ASP A 214 2.56 2.90 -6.73
N LEU A 215 3.11 1.95 -7.49
CA LEU A 215 4.07 2.21 -8.56
C LEU A 215 3.54 1.68 -9.89
N ALA A 216 3.55 2.51 -10.93
CA ALA A 216 3.04 2.11 -12.24
C ALA A 216 3.74 2.84 -13.39
N TYR A 217 3.67 2.25 -14.58
CA TYR A 217 4.00 2.96 -15.81
C TYR A 217 2.75 3.64 -16.37
N SER A 218 2.91 4.88 -16.85
CA SER A 218 1.93 5.54 -17.72
C SER A 218 1.83 4.86 -19.08
N ARG A 219 0.82 5.25 -19.87
CA ARG A 219 0.63 4.68 -21.21
C ARG A 219 1.76 5.01 -22.20
N ASP A 220 2.42 6.14 -22.01
CA ASP A 220 3.60 6.54 -22.78
C ASP A 220 4.92 5.98 -22.22
N GLY A 221 4.85 5.13 -21.18
CA GLY A 221 6.00 4.43 -20.62
C GLY A 221 6.80 5.20 -19.57
N ALA A 222 6.37 6.40 -19.17
CA ALA A 222 6.97 7.09 -18.02
C ALA A 222 6.67 6.35 -16.72
N LEU A 223 7.65 6.26 -15.83
CA LEU A 223 7.44 5.70 -14.51
C LEU A 223 6.72 6.73 -13.62
N MET A 224 5.82 6.25 -12.77
CA MET A 224 5.07 7.08 -11.82
C MET A 224 4.97 6.42 -10.46
N VAL A 225 4.85 7.27 -9.43
CA VAL A 225 4.33 6.90 -8.13
C VAL A 225 2.93 7.49 -8.00
N ILE A 226 1.98 6.68 -7.52
CA ILE A 226 0.63 7.11 -7.17
C ILE A 226 0.59 7.19 -5.65
N VAL A 227 0.18 8.34 -5.13
CA VAL A 227 0.13 8.60 -3.68
C VAL A 227 -1.11 9.42 -3.35
N SER A 228 -1.58 9.29 -2.12
CA SER A 228 -2.64 10.12 -1.56
C SER A 228 -2.05 11.16 -0.61
N PRO A 229 -2.17 12.47 -0.87
CA PRO A 229 -1.83 13.48 0.12
C PRO A 229 -2.78 13.36 1.31
N SER A 230 -2.23 13.34 2.52
CA SER A 230 -2.98 13.21 3.76
C SER A 230 -2.74 14.40 4.70
N MET A 231 -3.73 14.69 5.55
CA MET A 231 -3.61 15.66 6.66
C MET A 231 -3.74 14.90 7.99
N PRO A 232 -2.63 14.55 8.65
CA PRO A 232 -2.62 13.88 9.96
C PRO A 232 -3.26 14.76 11.04
N GLY A 233 -3.99 14.16 11.98
CA GLY A 233 -4.61 14.88 13.11
C GLY A 233 -6.14 14.96 13.12
N MET A 234 -6.83 14.34 12.15
CA MET A 234 -8.28 14.10 12.19
C MET A 234 -8.58 12.62 12.49
N SER A 235 -9.73 12.32 13.11
CA SER A 235 -10.08 10.98 13.63
C SER A 235 -10.21 9.88 12.56
N LEU A 236 -10.14 10.28 11.29
CA LEU A 236 -9.87 9.46 10.12
C LEU A 236 -8.84 10.28 9.33
N GLU A 237 -7.70 9.72 8.93
CA GLU A 237 -6.78 10.43 8.03
C GLU A 237 -7.58 11.02 6.87
N ALA A 238 -7.56 12.35 6.72
CA ALA A 238 -8.25 12.98 5.60
C ALA A 238 -7.34 12.89 4.38
N HIS A 239 -7.62 11.93 3.51
CA HIS A 239 -7.03 11.89 2.18
C HIS A 239 -7.74 12.91 1.30
N THR A 240 -6.98 13.67 0.52
CA THR A 240 -7.51 14.71 -0.38
C THR A 240 -7.69 14.23 -1.82
N GLY A 241 -7.46 12.94 -2.05
CA GLY A 241 -7.50 12.29 -3.35
C GLY A 241 -6.17 11.59 -3.62
N CYS A 242 -5.83 11.41 -4.90
CA CYS A 242 -4.61 10.76 -5.32
C CYS A 242 -3.90 11.56 -6.42
N LEU A 243 -2.59 11.49 -6.43
CA LEU A 243 -1.72 12.14 -7.40
C LEU A 243 -0.87 11.08 -8.08
N ALA A 244 -0.84 11.09 -9.41
CA ALA A 244 0.17 10.37 -10.18
C ALA A 244 1.34 11.32 -10.46
N ILE A 245 2.49 11.04 -9.87
CA ILE A 245 3.69 11.87 -9.92
C ILE A 245 4.77 11.13 -10.72
N GLU A 246 5.37 11.80 -11.69
CA GLU A 246 6.40 11.19 -12.53
C GLU A 246 7.71 10.93 -11.75
N VAL A 247 8.31 9.78 -11.98
CA VAL A 247 9.56 9.32 -11.37
C VAL A 247 10.62 9.23 -12.46
N THR A 248 11.73 9.96 -12.28
CA THR A 248 12.84 9.99 -13.24
C THR A 248 13.73 8.75 -13.12
N SER A 249 13.96 8.29 -11.89
CA SER A 249 14.78 7.10 -11.61
C SER A 249 14.36 6.46 -10.30
N LEU A 250 14.51 5.13 -10.23
CA LEU A 250 14.42 4.36 -8.99
C LEU A 250 15.79 4.22 -8.32
N GLU A 251 16.89 4.37 -9.08
CA GLU A 251 18.26 4.17 -8.60
C GLU A 251 19.21 5.26 -9.13
N PRO A 252 19.56 6.28 -8.32
CA PRO A 252 18.93 6.64 -7.05
C PRO A 252 17.46 7.08 -7.25
N PRO A 253 16.62 7.05 -6.20
CA PRO A 253 15.22 7.41 -6.32
C PRO A 253 15.06 8.92 -6.50
N VAL A 254 14.39 9.34 -7.57
CA VAL A 254 14.23 10.76 -7.95
C VAL A 254 12.86 10.98 -8.59
N LEU A 255 12.04 11.87 -8.00
CA LEU A 255 10.85 12.41 -8.65
C LEU A 255 11.24 13.41 -9.75
N ALA A 256 10.48 13.42 -10.85
CA ALA A 256 10.54 14.49 -11.82
C ALA A 256 10.02 15.79 -11.21
N ARG A 257 10.62 16.92 -11.61
CA ARG A 257 10.26 18.26 -11.15
C ARG A 257 9.73 19.10 -12.31
N ASP A 258 8.76 19.96 -12.04
CA ASP A 258 8.30 20.96 -12.99
C ASP A 258 9.24 22.18 -13.04
N ALA A 259 8.91 23.18 -13.87
CA ALA A 259 9.72 24.39 -14.02
C ALA A 259 9.81 25.24 -12.73
N SER A 260 8.93 25.01 -11.75
CA SER A 260 8.93 25.67 -10.43
C SER A 260 9.67 24.86 -9.35
N GLY A 261 10.20 23.69 -9.69
CA GLY A 261 10.86 22.78 -8.75
C GLY A 261 9.90 21.91 -7.93
N ARG A 262 8.59 21.95 -8.21
CA ARG A 262 7.59 21.10 -7.54
C ARG A 262 7.53 19.72 -8.18
N PRO A 263 7.05 18.67 -7.48
CA PRO A 263 6.82 17.37 -8.09
C PRO A 263 5.96 17.46 -9.35
N LYS A 264 6.40 16.83 -10.44
CA LYS A 264 5.69 16.86 -11.73
C LYS A 264 4.48 15.92 -11.69
N VAL A 265 3.31 16.48 -11.40
CA VAL A 265 2.03 15.77 -11.37
C VAL A 265 1.53 15.53 -12.80
N ARG A 266 1.27 14.26 -13.16
CA ARG A 266 0.70 13.85 -14.44
C ARG A 266 -0.82 13.77 -14.43
N ALA A 267 -1.37 13.37 -13.29
CA ALA A 267 -2.82 13.34 -13.06
C ALA A 267 -3.11 13.59 -11.58
N SER A 268 -4.25 14.20 -11.31
CA SER A 268 -4.77 14.45 -9.97
C SER A 268 -6.24 14.05 -9.93
N VAL A 269 -6.58 13.23 -8.94
CA VAL A 269 -7.95 12.91 -8.56
C VAL A 269 -8.15 13.57 -7.21
N THR A 270 -9.18 14.41 -7.05
CA THR A 270 -9.42 15.13 -5.79
C THR A 270 -10.66 14.60 -5.08
N ALA A 271 -10.77 14.95 -3.79
CA ALA A 271 -11.87 14.54 -2.93
C ALA A 271 -13.26 15.07 -3.33
N SER A 272 -13.34 16.17 -4.08
CA SER A 272 -14.61 16.80 -4.43
C SER A 272 -15.06 16.45 -5.85
N ASP A 273 -15.82 15.35 -5.96
CA ASP A 273 -16.91 15.20 -6.94
C ASP A 273 -18.19 14.62 -6.26
N LEU A 274 -18.42 15.07 -5.01
CA LEU A 274 -19.69 15.12 -4.23
C LEU A 274 -20.10 13.94 -3.31
N GLY A 275 -19.21 13.47 -2.43
CA GLY A 275 -19.57 12.61 -1.28
C GLY A 275 -19.02 13.15 0.07
N THR A 276 -19.74 12.92 1.17
CA THR A 276 -19.36 13.40 2.52
C THR A 276 -18.24 12.62 3.20
N GLU A 277 -17.79 11.51 2.61
CA GLU A 277 -16.74 10.65 3.16
C GLU A 277 -15.61 10.55 2.15
N GLY A 278 -14.65 11.48 2.19
CA GLY A 278 -13.60 11.65 1.17
C GLY A 278 -12.91 10.38 0.60
N PRO A 279 -12.07 10.56 -0.43
CA PRO A 279 -11.49 9.49 -1.23
C PRO A 279 -10.67 8.49 -0.40
N GLY A 280 -10.70 7.23 -0.82
CA GLY A 280 -9.76 6.20 -0.41
C GLY A 280 -8.60 6.07 -1.41
N ALA A 281 -7.94 4.91 -1.38
CA ALA A 281 -6.79 4.61 -2.23
C ALA A 281 -7.13 4.60 -3.73
N CYS A 282 -6.10 4.87 -4.53
CA CYS A 282 -6.15 4.74 -5.98
C CYS A 282 -5.28 3.59 -6.48
N GLY A 283 -5.65 3.04 -7.63
CA GLY A 283 -4.83 2.12 -8.41
C GLY A 283 -4.89 2.45 -9.89
N TYR A 284 -3.89 2.00 -10.63
CA TYR A 284 -3.81 2.22 -12.06
C TYR A 284 -3.12 1.06 -12.76
N ASP A 285 -3.60 0.73 -13.96
CA ASP A 285 -2.93 -0.17 -14.88
C ASP A 285 -2.98 0.45 -16.29
N PRO A 286 -1.85 0.57 -17.01
CA PRO A 286 -1.82 1.18 -18.34
C PRO A 286 -2.68 0.43 -19.38
N ALA A 287 -2.91 -0.88 -19.19
CA ALA A 287 -3.79 -1.70 -20.03
C ALA A 287 -5.29 -1.47 -19.73
N SER A 288 -5.62 -0.81 -18.62
CA SER A 288 -6.99 -0.44 -18.30
C SER A 288 -7.46 0.77 -19.12
N VAL A 289 -8.64 0.67 -19.75
CA VAL A 289 -9.31 1.79 -20.41
C VAL A 289 -9.97 2.75 -19.42
N THR A 290 -10.15 2.36 -18.16
CA THR A 290 -10.81 3.23 -17.18
C THR A 290 -9.94 4.34 -16.63
N GLY A 291 -8.63 4.30 -16.90
CA GLY A 291 -7.67 5.20 -16.28
C GLY A 291 -7.47 4.85 -14.79
N ILE A 292 -7.08 5.85 -13.99
CA ILE A 292 -7.00 5.71 -12.53
C ILE A 292 -8.37 5.29 -11.99
N VAL A 293 -8.36 4.29 -11.11
CA VAL A 293 -9.54 3.87 -10.33
C VAL A 293 -9.34 4.34 -8.89
N ILE A 294 -10.37 4.95 -8.32
CA ILE A 294 -10.37 5.43 -6.94
C ILE A 294 -11.45 4.71 -6.12
N MET A 295 -11.12 4.32 -4.89
CA MET A 295 -12.10 3.89 -3.91
C MET A 295 -12.78 5.12 -3.30
N ARG A 296 -14.10 5.18 -3.32
CA ARG A 296 -14.89 6.24 -2.66
C ARG A 296 -15.68 5.64 -1.52
N ARG A 297 -15.71 6.34 -0.38
CA ARG A 297 -16.53 6.00 0.77
C ARG A 297 -17.84 6.79 0.69
N VAL A 298 -18.96 6.13 0.98
CA VAL A 298 -20.29 6.77 1.00
C VAL A 298 -21.09 6.23 2.18
N VAL A 299 -21.62 7.10 3.05
CA VAL A 299 -22.63 6.67 4.04
C VAL A 299 -23.97 6.53 3.33
N GLY A 300 -24.34 5.29 3.02
CA GLY A 300 -25.70 4.95 2.60
C GLY A 300 -26.47 4.34 3.77
N GLN A 301 -27.62 4.91 4.14
CA GLN A 301 -28.53 4.33 5.15
C GLN A 301 -27.87 4.03 6.51
N GLY A 302 -26.89 4.84 6.92
CA GLY A 302 -26.14 4.63 8.16
C GLY A 302 -25.03 3.57 8.08
N GLN A 303 -24.69 3.09 6.88
CA GLN A 303 -23.59 2.16 6.62
C GLN A 303 -22.55 2.82 5.70
N LEU A 304 -21.27 2.64 6.04
CA LEU A 304 -20.14 2.98 5.19
C LEU A 304 -20.09 2.00 4.00
N VAL A 305 -20.21 2.50 2.78
CA VAL A 305 -20.11 1.72 1.54
C VAL A 305 -18.91 2.19 0.74
N GLY A 306 -18.05 1.26 0.33
CA GLY A 306 -16.97 1.50 -0.63
C GLY A 306 -17.47 1.31 -2.06
N THR A 307 -17.20 2.27 -2.94
CA THR A 307 -17.47 2.17 -4.38
C THR A 307 -16.18 2.40 -5.18
N LEU A 308 -15.88 1.53 -6.14
CA LEU A 308 -14.79 1.75 -7.09
C LEU A 308 -15.28 2.67 -8.20
N THR A 309 -14.56 3.76 -8.44
CA THR A 309 -14.91 4.75 -9.46
C THR A 309 -13.79 4.88 -10.48
N ALA A 310 -14.11 4.63 -11.74
CA ALA A 310 -13.26 4.96 -12.87
C ALA A 310 -13.20 6.48 -13.07
N THR A 311 -12.00 7.05 -13.15
CA THR A 311 -11.83 8.51 -13.31
C THR A 311 -11.71 8.94 -14.77
N GLY A 312 -11.35 8.01 -15.68
CA GLY A 312 -11.01 8.31 -17.07
C GLY A 312 -9.64 8.97 -17.26
N LEU A 313 -8.96 9.35 -16.17
CA LEU A 313 -7.63 9.95 -16.20
C LEU A 313 -6.58 8.89 -16.55
N ARG A 314 -5.90 9.09 -17.68
CA ARG A 314 -4.91 8.16 -18.24
C ARG A 314 -3.57 8.91 -18.34
N PRO A 315 -2.85 9.01 -17.21
CA PRO A 315 -1.54 9.66 -17.19
C PRO A 315 -0.53 8.96 -18.10
#